data_AF-W1XWS1-F1
#
_entry.id   AF-W1XWS1-F1
#
_cell.length_a   1.000
_cell.length_b   1.000
_cell.length_c   1.000
_cell.angle_alpha   90.00
_cell.angle_beta   90.00
_cell.angle_gamma   90.00
#
_symmetry.space_group_name_H-M   'P 1'
#
loop_
_entity.id
_entity.type
_entity.pdbx_description
1 polymer ?
#
loop_
_entity_poly.entity_id
_entity_poly.type
_entity_poly.pdbx_seq_one_letter_code
_entity_poly.pdbx_strand_id
1 'polypeptide(L)' 'VSVTGTDLEGGATLSPENQSVSTTISPGTASTITLGVVQGVTITIDNQQIDTSGLTSLTGTITLIINS' A
#
# COMPACT_ATOMS: atom_id res chain seq x y z
N VAL A 1 6.86 1.66 -2.70
CA VAL A 1 5.48 1.90 -2.23
C VAL A 1 5.13 3.34 -2.50
N SER A 2 4.03 3.63 -3.17
CA SER A 2 3.50 5.00 -3.28
C SER A 2 2.06 5.06 -2.81
N VAL A 3 1.64 6.22 -2.28
CA VAL A 3 0.29 6.48 -1.79
C VAL A 3 -0.14 7.86 -2.28
N THR A 4 -1.16 7.91 -3.14
CA THR A 4 -1.67 9.15 -3.75
C THR A 4 -2.16 10.14 -2.70
N GLY A 5 -1.93 11.45 -2.89
CA GLY A 5 -2.45 12.48 -1.99
C GLY A 5 -1.76 12.52 -0.63
N THR A 6 -0.55 11.97 -0.54
CA THR A 6 0.28 11.98 0.68
C THR A 6 1.73 12.27 0.34
N ASP A 7 2.58 12.45 1.35
CA ASP A 7 4.02 12.65 1.17
C ASP A 7 4.74 11.45 0.51
N LEU A 8 4.07 10.30 0.40
CA LEU A 8 4.56 9.10 -0.31
C LEU A 8 4.11 9.03 -1.78
N GLU A 9 3.48 10.07 -2.33
CA GLU A 9 2.99 10.05 -3.72
C GLU A 9 4.13 9.87 -4.74
N GLY A 10 5.30 10.44 -4.47
CA GLY A 10 6.51 10.25 -5.28
C GLY A 10 7.15 8.85 -5.16
N GLY A 11 6.64 8.01 -4.26
CA GLY A 11 7.13 6.67 -4.01
C GLY A 11 8.29 6.62 -3.02
N ALA A 12 8.38 5.49 -2.32
CA ALA A 12 9.46 5.13 -1.42
C ALA A 12 9.98 3.72 -1.72
N THR A 13 11.30 3.55 -1.64
CA THR A 13 11.97 2.26 -1.77
C THR A 13 12.32 1.74 -0.39
N LEU A 14 11.86 0.53 -0.07
CA LEU A 14 12.25 -0.17 1.15
C LEU A 14 13.58 -0.88 0.93
N SER A 15 14.38 -0.94 1.98
CA SER A 15 15.71 -1.57 2.00
C SER A 15 15.93 -2.26 3.36
N PRO A 16 16.94 -3.13 3.51
CA PRO A 16 17.23 -3.76 4.79
C PRO A 16 17.46 -2.75 5.94
N GLU A 17 18.07 -1.62 5.62
CA GLU A 17 18.32 -0.49 6.51
C GLU A 17 17.11 0.46 6.71
N ASN A 18 16.10 0.41 5.84
CA ASN A 18 14.85 1.16 5.99
C ASN A 18 13.64 0.32 5.58
N GLN A 19 13.13 -0.45 6.53
CA GLN A 19 12.13 -1.48 6.30
C GLN A 19 10.69 -0.97 6.36
N SER A 20 10.47 0.26 6.83
CA SER A 20 9.11 0.81 6.97
C SER A 20 9.04 2.26 6.48
N VAL A 21 7.87 2.59 5.93
CA VAL A 21 7.45 3.97 5.68
C VAL A 21 6.03 4.14 6.18
N SER A 22 5.70 5.32 6.66
CA SER A 22 4.38 5.64 7.18
C SER A 22 3.89 6.94 6.58
N THR A 23 2.59 7.03 6.36
CA THR A 23 1.90 8.24 5.92
C THR A 23 0.50 8.29 6.50
N THR A 24 -0.14 9.45 6.44
CA THR A 24 -1.53 9.65 6.89
C THR A 24 -2.43 9.87 5.69
N ILE A 25 -3.57 9.18 5.67
CA ILE A 25 -4.61 9.35 4.65
C ILE A 25 -5.79 10.09 5.30
N SER A 26 -6.24 11.15 4.65
CA SER A 26 -7.36 11.95 5.15
C SER A 26 -8.70 11.21 5.00
N PRO A 27 -9.58 11.22 6.02
CA PRO A 27 -10.93 10.67 5.90
C PRO A 27 -11.73 11.32 4.75
N GLY A 28 -12.68 10.58 4.19
CA GLY A 28 -13.52 11.06 3.09
C GLY A 28 -12.78 11.13 1.74
N THR A 29 -11.59 10.56 1.64
CA THR A 29 -10.82 10.48 0.39
C THR A 29 -10.63 9.03 -0.04
N ALA A 30 -10.57 8.82 -1.35
CA ALA A 30 -10.09 7.58 -1.93
C ALA A 30 -8.58 7.72 -2.18
N SER A 31 -7.81 6.72 -1.75
CA SER A 31 -6.36 6.68 -1.96
C SER A 31 -5.97 5.39 -2.69
N THR A 32 -5.05 5.51 -3.63
CA THR A 32 -4.45 4.37 -4.32
C THR A 32 -3.06 4.12 -3.77
N ILE A 33 -2.84 2.92 -3.27
CA ILE A 33 -1.53 2.43 -2.86
C ILE A 33 -0.97 1.59 -4.00
N THR A 34 0.19 1.99 -4.54
CA THR A 34 0.88 1.21 -5.57
C THR A 34 2.06 0.47 -4.97
N LEU A 35 2.08 -0.84 -5.19
CA LEU A 35 3.14 -1.74 -4.78
C LEU A 35 3.92 -2.17 -6.04
N GLY A 36 5.22 -1.86 -6.05
CA GLY A 36 6.08 -2.10 -7.21
C GLY A 36 6.41 -3.58 -7.45
N VAL A 37 6.51 -4.37 -6.39
CA VAL A 37 6.63 -5.85 -6.45
C VAL A 37 5.54 -6.41 -5.53
N VAL A 38 4.60 -7.20 -6.06
CA VAL A 38 3.48 -7.77 -5.27
C VAL A 38 3.51 -9.28 -5.10
N GLN A 39 4.39 -9.99 -5.81
CA GLN A 39 4.53 -11.43 -5.63
C GLN A 39 5.07 -11.72 -4.22
N GLY A 40 4.30 -12.48 -3.43
CA GLY A 40 4.65 -12.81 -2.05
C GLY A 40 4.41 -11.69 -1.03
N VAL A 41 3.69 -10.62 -1.40
CA VAL A 41 3.32 -9.56 -0.45
C VAL A 41 2.11 -9.99 0.40
N THR A 42 2.29 -9.90 1.71
CA THR A 42 1.22 -10.01 2.70
C THR A 42 0.68 -8.61 3.03
N ILE A 43 -0.64 -8.42 2.91
CA ILE A 43 -1.31 -7.18 3.32
C ILE A 43 -2.10 -7.49 4.58
N THR A 44 -1.95 -6.65 5.61
CA THR A 44 -2.70 -6.76 6.87
C THR A 44 -3.38 -5.44 7.21
N ILE A 45 -4.65 -5.50 7.59
CA ILE A 45 -5.43 -4.36 8.10
C ILE A 45 -5.92 -4.74 9.48
N ASP A 46 -5.50 -4.01 10.52
CA ASP A 46 -5.91 -4.28 11.92
C ASP A 46 -5.72 -5.77 12.28
N ASN A 47 -4.52 -6.30 12.01
CA ASN A 47 -4.15 -7.71 12.18
C ASN A 47 -4.95 -8.74 11.33
N GLN A 48 -5.86 -8.30 10.47
CA GLN A 48 -6.55 -9.17 9.52
C GLN A 48 -5.77 -9.24 8.22
N GLN A 49 -5.35 -10.45 7.85
CA GLN A 49 -4.66 -10.66 6.59
C GLN A 49 -5.65 -10.66 5.43
N ILE A 50 -5.34 -9.89 4.39
CA ILE A 50 -6.07 -9.92 3.11
C ILE A 50 -5.49 -11.04 2.25
N ASP A 51 -6.36 -11.90 1.72
CA ASP A 51 -5.94 -12.97 0.82
C ASP A 51 -5.52 -12.38 -0.54
N THR A 52 -4.21 -12.39 -0.79
CA THR A 52 -3.58 -11.93 -2.02
C THR A 52 -3.13 -13.07 -2.93
N SER A 53 -3.49 -14.32 -2.61
CA SER A 53 -3.01 -15.53 -3.32
C SER A 53 -3.36 -15.56 -4.81
N GLY A 54 -4.42 -14.84 -5.23
CA GLY A 54 -4.82 -14.70 -6.62
C GLY A 54 -4.01 -13.70 -7.45
N LEU A 55 -3.10 -12.92 -6.84
CA LEU A 55 -2.31 -11.92 -7.56
C LEU A 55 -1.16 -12.58 -8.33
N THR A 56 -1.18 -12.46 -9.67
CA THR A 56 -0.16 -13.02 -10.56
C THR A 56 0.75 -11.97 -11.22
N SER A 57 0.40 -10.69 -11.08
CA SER A 57 1.14 -9.56 -11.63
C SER A 57 2.37 -9.22 -10.79
N LEU A 58 3.37 -8.57 -11.41
CA LEU A 58 4.52 -8.00 -10.70
C LEU A 58 4.17 -6.69 -9.99
N THR A 59 3.23 -5.92 -10.52
CA THR A 59 2.71 -4.69 -9.92
C THR A 59 1.26 -4.86 -9.50
N GLY A 60 0.85 -4.19 -8.44
CA GLY A 60 -0.54 -4.19 -7.97
C GLY A 60 -0.93 -2.87 -7.33
N THR A 61 -2.22 -2.54 -7.46
CA THR A 61 -2.84 -1.35 -6.87
C THR A 61 -3.87 -1.77 -5.84
N ILE A 62 -3.84 -1.12 -4.68
CA ILE A 62 -4.86 -1.26 -3.65
C ILE A 62 -5.61 0.06 -3.59
N THR A 63 -6.92 0.04 -3.82
CA THR A 63 -7.78 1.21 -3.62
C THR A 63 -8.36 1.14 -2.21
N LEU A 64 -7.99 2.08 -1.36
CA LEU A 64 -8.55 2.24 -0.03
C LEU A 64 -9.53 3.41 -0.01
N ILE A 65 -10.77 3.14 0.41
CA ILE A 65 -11.80 4.16 0.58
C ILE A 65 -12.03 4.30 2.08
N ILE A 66 -11.70 5.47 2.63
CA ILE A 66 -11.90 5.77 4.04
C ILE A 66 -13.18 6.58 4.19
N ASN A 67 -14.22 5.93 4.71
CA ASN A 67 -15.48 6.61 5.02
C ASN A 67 -15.32 7.51 6.24
N SER A 68 -16.05 8.63 6.24
CA SER A 68 -16.18 9.56 7.36
C SER A 68 -17.07 9.03 8.47
#